data_AF-A1SIH0-F1
#
_entry.id   AF-A1SIH0-F1
#
_cell.length_a   1.000
_cell.length_b   1.000
_cell.length_c   1.000
_cell.angle_alpha   90.00
_cell.angle_beta   90.00
_cell.angle_gamma   90.00
#
_symmetry.space_group_name_H-M   'P 1'
#
loop_
_entity.id
_entity.type
_entity.pdbx_description
1 polymer ?
#
loop_
_entity_poly.entity_id
_entity_poly.type
_entity_poly.pdbx_seq_one_letter_code
_entity_poly.pdbx_strand_id
1 'polypeptide(L)'
;MTHQLTATQARGLLRLGDVVIPGDDLLPPFSRTVAASEADRMLPYLSDADRSSLLLLLDACGRLPRPAVRALVALAAGWRRTPEPAAAALRMAHIGIKGVVHSLYWSDLHRLGIHQVIGYDARIDAAAYERSLPASEVTTEEER
;
A
#
# COMPACT_ATOMS: atom_id res chain seq x y z
N MET A 1 12.77 9.53 16.64
CA MET A 1 13.78 8.84 15.80
C MET A 1 13.17 8.66 14.42
N THR A 2 13.83 9.11 13.36
CA THR A 2 13.36 8.95 11.98
C THR A 2 13.54 7.48 11.59
N HIS A 3 12.45 6.72 11.50
CA HIS A 3 12.50 5.33 11.06
C HIS A 3 12.58 5.33 9.53
N GLN A 4 13.78 5.16 8.98
CA GLN A 4 14.01 5.04 7.55
C GLN A 4 14.38 3.61 7.19
N LEU A 5 13.87 3.14 6.05
CA LEU A 5 14.28 1.87 5.47
C LEU A 5 15.75 1.93 5.04
N THR A 6 16.47 0.85 5.27
CA THR A 6 17.81 0.68 4.68
C THR A 6 17.71 0.46 3.18
N ALA A 7 18.82 0.63 2.43
CA ALA A 7 18.86 0.35 1.00
C ALA A 7 18.44 -1.10 0.65
N THR A 8 18.76 -2.06 1.53
CA THR A 8 18.34 -3.47 1.36
C THR A 8 16.84 -3.62 1.52
N GLN A 9 16.25 -2.97 2.53
CA GLN A 9 14.82 -3.04 2.81
C GLN A 9 14.01 -2.32 1.73
N ALA A 10 14.46 -1.16 1.27
CA ALA A 10 13.86 -0.45 0.15
C ALA A 10 13.88 -1.30 -1.12
N ARG A 11 15.01 -1.96 -1.43
CA ARG A 11 15.10 -2.92 -2.52
C ARG A 11 14.15 -4.11 -2.33
N GLY A 12 14.03 -4.61 -1.11
CA GLY A 12 13.12 -5.69 -0.75
C GLY A 12 11.66 -5.30 -0.97
N LEU A 13 11.27 -4.09 -0.57
CA LEU A 13 9.94 -3.54 -0.78
C LEU A 13 9.61 -3.41 -2.26
N LEU A 14 10.54 -2.88 -3.06
CA LEU A 14 10.35 -2.77 -4.51
C LEU A 14 10.14 -4.16 -5.14
N ARG A 15 10.97 -5.15 -4.80
CA ARG A 15 10.84 -6.52 -5.32
C ARG A 15 9.54 -7.20 -4.89
N LEU A 16 9.18 -7.05 -3.62
CA LEU A 16 7.94 -7.61 -3.07
C LEU A 16 6.72 -6.97 -3.74
N GLY A 17 6.70 -5.65 -3.83
CA GLY A 17 5.67 -4.88 -4.50
C GLY A 17 5.51 -5.29 -5.96
N ASP A 18 6.62 -5.43 -6.69
CA ASP A 18 6.64 -5.89 -8.08
C ASP A 18 6.18 -7.34 -8.32
N VAL A 19 6.21 -8.17 -7.28
CA VAL A 19 5.69 -9.54 -7.32
C VAL A 19 4.19 -9.54 -7.08
N VAL A 20 3.71 -8.69 -6.16
CA VAL A 20 2.29 -8.58 -5.82
C VAL A 20 1.53 -7.76 -6.88
N ILE A 21 2.14 -6.69 -7.37
CA ILE A 21 1.63 -5.76 -8.39
C ILE A 21 2.70 -5.62 -9.50
N PRO A 22 2.78 -6.59 -10.43
CA PRO A 22 3.73 -6.56 -11.54
C PRO A 22 3.40 -5.51 -12.61
N GLY A 23 2.23 -4.88 -12.53
CA GLY A 23 1.70 -4.01 -13.57
C GLY A 23 1.20 -4.79 -14.80
N ASP A 24 0.59 -4.05 -15.70
CA ASP A 24 0.11 -4.50 -17.02
C ASP A 24 0.15 -3.33 -18.01
N ASP A 25 -0.60 -3.42 -19.12
CA ASP A 25 -0.65 -2.39 -20.15
C ASP A 25 -1.29 -1.08 -19.68
N LEU A 26 -2.12 -1.12 -18.63
CA LEU A 26 -2.86 0.03 -18.09
C LEU A 26 -2.26 0.54 -16.79
N LEU A 27 -1.79 -0.36 -15.93
CA LEU A 27 -1.32 -0.04 -14.58
C LEU A 27 0.19 -0.23 -14.45
N PRO A 28 0.94 0.76 -13.95
CA PRO A 28 2.37 0.62 -13.74
C PRO A 28 2.67 -0.44 -12.66
N PRO A 29 3.79 -1.18 -12.79
CA PRO A 29 4.32 -1.98 -11.68
C PRO A 29 4.56 -1.12 -10.45
N PHE A 30 4.52 -1.75 -9.28
CA PHE A 30 4.78 -1.09 -7.99
C PHE A 30 6.08 -0.25 -8.03
N SER A 31 7.18 -0.80 -8.56
CA SER A 31 8.48 -0.11 -8.58
C SER A 31 8.52 1.16 -9.43
N ARG A 32 7.56 1.37 -10.33
CA ARG A 32 7.47 2.59 -11.15
C ARG A 32 6.66 3.69 -10.49
N THR A 33 6.01 3.40 -9.36
CA THR A 33 5.29 4.39 -8.57
C THR A 33 6.20 5.00 -7.50
N VAL A 34 5.80 6.15 -6.97
CA VAL A 34 6.44 6.75 -5.76
C VAL A 34 6.04 6.05 -4.45
N ALA A 35 5.22 5.00 -4.51
CA ALA A 35 4.68 4.33 -3.33
C ALA A 35 5.79 3.80 -2.39
N ALA A 36 6.93 3.38 -2.94
CA ALA A 36 8.05 2.87 -2.14
C ALA A 36 8.77 3.97 -1.34
N SER A 37 8.83 5.21 -1.83
CA SER A 37 9.50 6.31 -1.10
C SER A 37 8.71 6.77 0.12
N GLU A 38 7.41 6.49 0.14
CA GLU A 38 6.51 6.87 1.24
C GLU A 38 6.45 5.82 2.36
N ALA A 39 7.06 4.66 2.17
CA ALA A 39 7.01 3.58 3.16
C ALA A 39 7.61 3.97 4.51
N ASP A 40 8.63 4.83 4.53
CA ASP A 40 9.22 5.36 5.76
C ASP A 40 8.18 6.09 6.64
N ARG A 41 7.18 6.71 6.02
CA ARG A 41 6.13 7.45 6.74
C ARG A 41 5.20 6.53 7.52
N MET A 42 5.00 5.28 7.08
CA MET A 42 4.14 4.35 7.80
C MET A 42 4.83 3.77 9.04
N LEU A 43 6.16 3.62 9.00
CA LEU A 43 6.91 2.87 10.03
C LEU A 43 6.67 3.39 11.45
N PRO A 44 6.63 4.72 11.72
CA PRO A 44 6.34 5.23 13.06
C PRO A 44 4.99 4.81 13.64
N TYR A 45 4.00 4.54 12.78
CA TYR A 45 2.63 4.22 13.17
C TYR A 45 2.37 2.71 13.35
N LEU A 46 3.33 1.86 13.00
CA LEU A 46 3.26 0.42 13.23
C LEU A 46 3.59 0.09 14.69
N SER A 47 2.96 -0.96 15.23
CA SER A 47 3.41 -1.55 16.50
C SER A 47 4.87 -2.02 16.37
N ASP A 48 5.60 -2.11 17.48
CA ASP A 48 7.01 -2.53 17.44
C ASP A 48 7.18 -3.96 16.88
N ALA A 49 6.21 -4.84 17.17
CA ALA A 49 6.18 -6.21 16.67
C ALA A 49 5.93 -6.26 15.15
N ASP A 50 4.95 -5.51 14.65
CA ASP A 50 4.63 -5.45 13.21
C ASP A 50 5.77 -4.80 12.43
N ARG A 51 6.33 -3.72 12.97
CA ARG A 51 7.47 -3.02 12.37
C ARG A 51 8.67 -3.94 12.24
N SER A 52 9.04 -4.63 13.31
CA SER A 52 10.18 -5.57 13.29
C SER A 52 9.95 -6.71 12.29
N SER A 53 8.74 -7.26 12.25
CA SER A 53 8.36 -8.33 11.31
C SER A 53 8.39 -7.86 9.86
N LEU A 54 7.87 -6.66 9.58
CA LEU A 54 7.93 -6.03 8.27
C LEU A 54 9.39 -5.80 7.84
N LEU A 55 10.20 -5.17 8.70
CA LEU A 55 11.59 -4.88 8.39
C LEU A 55 12.38 -6.18 8.09
N LEU A 56 12.15 -7.25 8.86
CA LEU A 56 12.75 -8.57 8.61
C LEU A 56 12.32 -9.14 7.25
N LEU A 57 11.04 -9.07 6.90
CA LEU A 57 10.53 -9.51 5.62
C LEU A 57 11.15 -8.74 4.45
N LEU A 58 11.25 -7.41 4.57
CA LEU A 58 11.87 -6.55 3.57
C LEU A 58 13.37 -6.86 3.43
N ASP A 59 14.06 -7.09 4.54
CA ASP A 59 15.46 -7.50 4.55
C ASP A 59 15.68 -8.84 3.81
N ALA A 60 14.78 -9.81 4.03
CA ALA A 60 14.82 -11.09 3.32
C ALA A 60 14.58 -10.90 1.82
N CYS A 61 13.53 -10.16 1.44
CA CYS A 61 13.20 -9.88 0.03
C CYS A 61 14.31 -9.08 -0.68
N GLY A 62 15.03 -8.22 0.05
CA GLY A 62 16.14 -7.43 -0.48
C GLY A 62 17.36 -8.27 -0.85
N ARG A 63 17.56 -9.41 -0.17
CA ARG A 63 18.65 -10.36 -0.43
C ARG A 63 18.26 -11.45 -1.44
N LEU A 64 16.99 -11.85 -1.46
CA LEU A 64 16.50 -12.92 -2.34
C LEU A 64 16.32 -12.47 -3.80
N PRO A 65 16.59 -13.33 -4.79
CA PRO A 65 16.28 -13.04 -6.19
C PRO A 65 14.76 -13.04 -6.42
N ARG A 66 14.27 -12.35 -7.46
CA ARG A 66 12.83 -12.16 -7.73
C ARG A 66 12.02 -13.48 -7.79
N PRO A 67 12.52 -14.58 -8.39
CA PRO A 67 11.82 -15.87 -8.35
C PRO A 67 11.62 -16.42 -6.93
N ALA A 68 12.58 -16.21 -6.02
CA ALA A 68 12.46 -16.64 -4.63
C ALA A 68 11.46 -15.78 -3.85
N VAL A 69 11.42 -14.47 -4.10
CA VAL A 69 10.37 -13.58 -3.55
C VAL A 69 8.99 -14.03 -4.05
N ARG A 70 8.86 -14.38 -5.34
CA ARG A 70 7.64 -14.93 -5.91
C ARG A 70 7.22 -16.25 -5.25
N ALA A 71 8.18 -17.14 -4.98
CA ALA A 71 7.91 -18.39 -4.27
C ALA A 71 7.42 -18.14 -2.83
N LEU A 72 8.01 -17.17 -2.12
CA LEU A 72 7.58 -16.76 -0.78
C LEU A 72 6.13 -16.24 -0.79
N VAL A 73 5.80 -15.36 -1.73
CA VAL A 73 4.43 -14.83 -1.88
C VAL A 73 3.44 -15.95 -2.27
N ALA A 74 3.84 -16.86 -3.16
CA ALA A 74 3.02 -18.00 -3.56
C ALA A 74 2.78 -18.98 -2.39
N LEU A 75 3.79 -19.19 -1.55
CA LEU A 75 3.70 -20.01 -0.34
C LEU A 75 2.72 -19.39 0.66
N ALA A 76 2.82 -18.08 0.91
CA ALA A 76 1.86 -17.35 1.74
C ALA A 76 0.43 -17.43 1.17
N ALA A 77 0.27 -17.29 -0.15
CA ALA A 77 -1.03 -17.45 -0.82
C ALA A 77 -1.58 -18.89 -0.76
N GLY A 78 -0.70 -19.87 -0.58
CA GLY A 78 -1.04 -21.30 -0.48
C GLY A 78 -1.69 -21.73 0.83
N TRP A 79 -1.92 -20.81 1.79
CA TRP A 79 -2.39 -21.12 3.15
C TRP A 79 -3.62 -22.03 3.24
N ARG A 80 -4.53 -21.99 2.26
CA ARG A 80 -5.74 -22.85 2.21
C ARG A 80 -5.44 -24.35 2.10
N ARG A 81 -4.25 -24.70 1.59
CA ARG A 81 -3.81 -26.10 1.39
C ARG A 81 -2.88 -26.58 2.51
N THR A 82 -2.59 -25.74 3.49
CA THR A 82 -1.66 -26.04 4.58
C THR A 82 -2.46 -26.50 5.81
N PRO A 83 -1.99 -27.49 6.58
CA PRO A 83 -2.62 -27.84 7.85
C PRO A 83 -2.40 -26.76 8.92
N GLU A 84 -3.29 -26.71 9.91
CA GLU A 84 -3.06 -25.89 11.11
C GLU A 84 -1.93 -26.50 11.97
N PRO A 85 -1.10 -25.70 12.66
CA PRO A 85 -1.20 -24.23 12.84
C PRO A 85 -0.47 -23.41 11.76
N ALA A 86 0.22 -24.05 10.82
CA ALA A 86 1.02 -23.35 9.81
C ALA A 86 0.16 -22.51 8.86
N ALA A 87 -1.08 -22.94 8.59
CA ALA A 87 -2.04 -22.18 7.81
C ALA A 87 -2.35 -20.80 8.42
N ALA A 88 -2.46 -20.68 9.76
CA ALA A 88 -2.66 -19.40 10.42
C ALA A 88 -1.49 -18.43 10.15
N ALA A 89 -0.25 -18.89 10.27
CA ALA A 89 0.93 -18.07 10.01
C ALA A 89 1.01 -17.64 8.54
N LEU A 90 0.76 -18.54 7.58
CA LEU A 90 0.76 -18.22 6.15
C LEU A 90 -0.37 -17.26 5.79
N ARG A 91 -1.54 -17.41 6.40
CA ARG A 91 -2.68 -16.49 6.21
C ARG A 91 -2.32 -15.10 6.70
N MET A 92 -1.67 -14.99 7.86
CA MET A 92 -1.23 -13.70 8.38
C MET A 92 -0.16 -13.05 7.51
N ALA A 93 0.83 -13.83 7.05
CA ALA A 93 1.79 -13.36 6.08
C ALA A 93 1.12 -12.89 4.78
N HIS A 94 0.13 -13.63 4.26
CA HIS A 94 -0.61 -13.28 3.04
C HIS A 94 -1.36 -11.95 3.19
N ILE A 95 -2.05 -11.75 4.31
CA ILE A 95 -2.77 -10.51 4.62
C ILE A 95 -1.78 -9.37 4.80
N GLY A 96 -0.71 -9.54 5.56
CA GLY A 96 0.29 -8.51 5.81
C GLY A 96 1.01 -8.06 4.54
N ILE A 97 1.47 -9.01 3.71
CA ILE A 97 2.13 -8.71 2.42
C ILE A 97 1.20 -7.87 1.52
N LYS A 98 -0.05 -8.31 1.35
CA LYS A 98 -1.02 -7.58 0.53
C LYS A 98 -1.36 -6.23 1.13
N GLY A 99 -1.58 -6.17 2.44
CA GLY A 99 -1.93 -4.94 3.15
C GLY A 99 -0.88 -3.87 2.96
N VAL A 100 0.40 -4.18 3.22
CA VAL A 100 1.48 -3.19 3.06
C VAL A 100 1.61 -2.73 1.60
N VAL A 101 1.64 -3.67 0.64
CA VAL A 101 1.83 -3.31 -0.77
C VAL A 101 0.64 -2.53 -1.32
N HIS A 102 -0.59 -2.96 -1.07
CA HIS A 102 -1.78 -2.28 -1.59
C HIS A 102 -2.01 -0.93 -0.92
N SER A 103 -1.83 -0.83 0.40
CA SER A 103 -1.97 0.45 1.09
C SER A 103 -0.99 1.48 0.53
N LEU A 104 0.26 1.09 0.26
CA LEU A 104 1.23 1.99 -0.36
C LEU A 104 0.84 2.36 -1.79
N TYR A 105 0.53 1.35 -2.61
CA TYR A 105 0.25 1.55 -4.03
C TYR A 105 -0.96 2.47 -4.27
N TRP A 106 -2.00 2.34 -3.44
CA TRP A 106 -3.24 3.13 -3.53
C TRP A 106 -3.25 4.38 -2.64
N SER A 107 -2.20 4.64 -1.85
CA SER A 107 -2.19 5.79 -0.94
C SER A 107 -2.17 7.16 -1.64
N ASP A 108 -1.83 7.20 -2.93
CA ASP A 108 -1.76 8.40 -3.77
C ASP A 108 -1.19 9.63 -3.07
N LEU A 109 -0.11 9.42 -2.32
CA LEU A 109 0.36 10.47 -1.43
C LEU A 109 0.90 11.69 -2.20
N HIS A 110 1.23 11.59 -3.50
CA HIS A 110 1.80 12.67 -4.36
C HIS A 110 1.37 12.59 -5.85
N ARG A 111 1.65 13.67 -6.62
CA ARG A 111 1.35 13.89 -8.06
C ARG A 111 1.89 12.87 -9.08
N LEU A 112 2.44 11.73 -8.65
CA LEU A 112 2.89 10.63 -9.51
C LEU A 112 2.31 9.27 -9.03
N GLY A 113 1.24 9.32 -8.23
CA GLY A 113 0.53 8.14 -7.76
C GLY A 113 -0.41 7.56 -8.82
N ILE A 114 -0.94 6.38 -8.50
CA ILE A 114 -1.77 5.58 -9.41
C ILE A 114 -3.06 6.30 -9.82
N HIS A 115 -3.56 7.25 -9.01
CA HIS A 115 -4.81 7.95 -9.27
C HIS A 115 -4.82 8.73 -10.60
N GLN A 116 -3.69 9.33 -11.00
CA GLN A 116 -3.62 9.99 -12.31
C GLN A 116 -3.74 9.01 -13.48
N VAL A 117 -3.16 7.81 -13.34
CA VAL A 117 -3.22 6.77 -14.38
C VAL A 117 -4.64 6.24 -14.55
N ILE A 118 -5.37 6.10 -13.45
CA ILE A 118 -6.76 5.61 -13.48
C ILE A 118 -7.80 6.74 -13.68
N GLY A 119 -7.36 7.98 -13.92
CA GLY A 119 -8.25 9.14 -14.08
C GLY A 119 -9.05 9.49 -12.82
N TYR A 120 -8.56 9.10 -11.65
CA TYR A 120 -9.20 9.39 -10.37
C TYR A 120 -8.88 10.83 -9.95
N ASP A 121 -9.91 11.67 -9.94
CA ASP A 121 -9.86 13.08 -9.54
C ASP A 121 -10.92 13.33 -8.47
N ALA A 122 -10.57 13.06 -7.21
CA ALA A 122 -11.45 13.28 -6.08
C ALA A 122 -11.61 14.80 -5.84
N ARG A 123 -12.65 15.39 -6.44
CA ARG A 123 -13.07 16.76 -6.19
C ARG A 123 -14.44 16.78 -5.56
N ILE A 124 -14.63 17.71 -4.63
CA ILE A 124 -15.97 18.08 -4.18
C ILE A 124 -16.58 18.90 -5.31
N ASP A 125 -17.65 18.40 -5.92
CA ASP A 125 -18.47 19.20 -6.82
C ASP A 125 -19.33 20.14 -5.97
N ALA A 126 -18.78 21.32 -5.68
CA ALA A 126 -19.44 22.35 -4.89
C ALA A 126 -20.80 22.76 -5.49
N ALA A 127 -20.91 22.77 -6.83
CA ALA A 127 -22.15 23.14 -7.49
C ALA A 127 -23.22 22.04 -7.33
N ALA A 128 -22.84 20.76 -7.39
CA ALA A 128 -23.76 19.66 -7.06
C ALA A 128 -24.16 19.67 -5.58
N TYR A 129 -23.23 19.99 -4.69
CA TYR A 129 -23.51 20.16 -3.27
C TYR A 129 -24.53 21.29 -3.02
N GLU A 130 -24.31 22.48 -3.57
CA GLU A 130 -25.22 23.62 -3.45
C GLU A 130 -26.62 23.30 -4.00
N ARG A 131 -26.72 22.59 -5.14
CA ARG A 131 -28.01 22.11 -5.68
C ARG A 131 -28.71 21.10 -4.78
N SER A 132 -27.97 20.39 -3.92
CA SER A 132 -28.51 19.37 -3.01
C SER A 132 -29.00 19.92 -1.68
N LEU A 133 -28.65 21.17 -1.35
CA LEU A 133 -29.08 21.81 -0.11
C LEU A 133 -30.59 22.14 -0.16
N PRO A 134 -31.34 21.82 0.91
CA PRO A 134 -32.74 22.24 1.01
C PRO A 134 -32.82 23.77 1.11
N ALA A 135 -33.84 24.36 0.48
CA ALA A 135 -34.04 25.81 0.37
C ALA A 135 -34.10 26.57 1.71
N SER A 136 -34.18 25.87 2.85
CA SER A 136 -34.20 26.44 4.20
C SER A 136 -32.82 26.79 4.77
N GLU A 137 -31.71 26.39 4.14
CA GLU A 137 -30.34 26.58 4.67
C GLU A 137 -29.52 27.68 3.98
N VAL A 138 -30.07 28.38 2.98
CA VAL A 138 -29.34 29.37 2.16
C VAL A 138 -29.28 30.78 2.79
N THR A 139 -29.93 31.00 3.94
CA THR A 139 -30.03 32.34 4.57
C THR A 139 -29.53 32.35 6.01
N THR A 140 -28.21 32.24 6.26
CA THR A 140 -27.68 32.59 7.61
C THR A 140 -26.23 33.07 7.69
N GLU A 141 -25.60 33.59 6.63
CA GLU A 141 -24.19 34.06 6.73
C GLU A 141 -23.87 35.44 6.13
N GLU A 142 -24.87 36.26 5.77
CA GLU A 142 -24.61 37.64 5.26
C GLU A 142 -24.95 38.80 6.22
N GLU A 143 -25.33 38.53 7.46
CA GLU A 143 -25.50 39.59 8.48
C GLU A 143 -24.90 39.21 9.83
N ARG A 144 -23.61 39.52 10.04
CA ARG A 144 -23.06 40.05 11.31
C ARG A 144 -21.61 40.51 11.20
#